data_AF-A0A918DK19-F1
#
_entry.id   AF-A0A918DK19-F1
#
_cell.length_a   1.000
_cell.length_b   1.000
_cell.length_c   1.000
_cell.angle_alpha   90.00
_cell.angle_beta   90.00
_cell.angle_gamma   90.00
#
_symmetry.space_group_name_H-M   'P 1'
#
loop_
_entity.id
_entity.type
_entity.pdbx_description
1 polymer ?
#
loop_
_entity_poly.entity_id
_entity_poly.type
_entity_poly.pdbx_seq_one_letter_code
_entity_poly.pdbx_strand_id
1 'polypeptide(L)'
;MIADLLLRGYARFRKALAGGPPCTRTGETVREMEAAIRWLTSPEAAHEILTRKARQIRQRPTEGEPPGLRAARAQLVHHPLRNLEAQVRRADATRRGASAKPDRDLRDSTWAKPLRADRVAFQLLLDAVTRLRHGAVDPYDIPLVLLNSLGVDLLPARRILREALDGLRTLRPAFYRANVTGYLGQELPPASTSLAQSPEELLLDQEEKDAARRTVGQLLAGDAGVRTATARYRPLLARICADAPPNGAELVHWITNEYGITPTAADRFARHLIHLVALADLDWVASQCRTTPHRSQ
;
A
#
# COMPACT_ATOMS: atom_id res chain seq x y z
N MET A 1 -1.15 -4.21 -9.12
CA MET A 1 -0.41 -2.97 -8.79
C MET A 1 -0.99 -2.31 -7.54
N ILE A 2 -0.28 -1.36 -6.91
CA ILE A 2 -0.80 -0.58 -5.76
C ILE A 2 -2.10 0.15 -6.15
N ALA A 3 -2.17 0.69 -7.37
CA ALA A 3 -3.36 1.32 -7.93
C ALA A 3 -4.60 0.39 -7.88
N ASP A 4 -4.47 -0.87 -8.31
CA ASP A 4 -5.60 -1.83 -8.27
C ASP A 4 -6.13 -2.07 -6.85
N LEU A 5 -5.25 -2.04 -5.85
CA LEU A 5 -5.62 -2.27 -4.46
C LEU A 5 -6.35 -1.06 -3.87
N LEU A 6 -5.92 0.15 -4.22
CA LEU A 6 -6.62 1.38 -3.87
C LEU A 6 -8.01 1.44 -4.53
N LEU A 7 -8.08 1.12 -5.83
CA LEU A 7 -9.33 1.12 -6.59
C LEU A 7 -10.31 0.04 -6.10
N ARG A 8 -9.83 -1.17 -5.78
CA ARG A 8 -10.68 -2.22 -5.18
C ARG A 8 -11.18 -1.83 -3.79
N GLY A 9 -10.33 -1.21 -2.96
CA GLY A 9 -10.73 -0.70 -1.65
C GLY A 9 -11.83 0.35 -1.77
N TYR A 10 -11.66 1.29 -2.70
CA TYR A 10 -12.63 2.34 -3.02
C TYR A 10 -13.96 1.78 -3.56
N ALA A 11 -13.92 0.90 -4.57
CA ALA A 11 -15.11 0.29 -5.16
C ALA A 11 -15.91 -0.51 -4.13
N ARG A 12 -15.21 -1.27 -3.27
CA ARG A 12 -15.83 -2.00 -2.15
C ARG A 12 -16.54 -1.07 -1.19
N PHE A 13 -15.95 0.09 -0.89
CA PHE A 13 -16.51 1.06 0.03
C PHE A 13 -17.73 1.78 -0.56
N ARG A 14 -17.66 2.21 -1.82
CA ARG A 14 -18.80 2.78 -2.55
C ARG A 14 -19.99 1.83 -2.60
N LYS A 15 -19.74 0.55 -2.92
CA LYS A 15 -20.80 -0.47 -2.93
C LYS A 15 -21.47 -0.60 -1.55
N ALA A 16 -20.68 -0.51 -0.48
CA ALA A 16 -21.17 -0.56 0.88
C ALA A 16 -22.04 0.66 1.23
N LEU A 17 -21.61 1.87 0.85
CA LEU A 17 -22.39 3.11 1.00
C LEU A 17 -23.70 3.10 0.19
N ALA A 18 -23.73 2.41 -0.95
CA ALA A 18 -24.93 2.24 -1.77
C ALA A 18 -25.89 1.13 -1.26
N GLY A 19 -25.71 0.65 -0.02
CA GLY A 19 -26.58 -0.34 0.61
C GLY A 19 -26.18 -1.80 0.38
N GLY A 20 -25.00 -2.06 -0.20
CA GLY A 20 -24.46 -3.41 -0.40
C GLY A 20 -23.23 -3.69 0.46
N PRO A 21 -23.33 -3.72 1.81
CA PRO A 21 -22.20 -4.00 2.68
C PRO A 21 -21.63 -5.41 2.43
N PRO A 22 -20.31 -5.61 2.52
CA PRO A 22 -19.71 -6.92 2.41
C PRO A 22 -20.15 -7.80 3.59
N CYS A 23 -20.39 -9.08 3.30
CA CYS A 23 -20.74 -10.09 4.30
C CYS A 23 -19.57 -11.04 4.59
N THR A 24 -19.57 -11.60 5.80
CA THR A 24 -18.71 -12.71 6.21
C THR A 24 -19.13 -14.01 5.51
N ARG A 25 -18.36 -15.09 5.72
CA ARG A 25 -18.73 -16.43 5.22
C ARG A 25 -20.04 -16.96 5.80
N THR A 26 -20.46 -16.45 6.95
CA THR A 26 -21.73 -16.82 7.61
C THR A 26 -22.89 -15.94 7.17
N GLY A 27 -22.68 -15.00 6.24
CA GLY A 27 -23.71 -14.10 5.70
C GLY A 27 -23.92 -12.81 6.50
N GLU A 28 -23.26 -12.66 7.66
CA GLU A 28 -23.37 -11.47 8.50
C GLU A 28 -22.63 -10.27 7.90
N THR A 29 -23.12 -9.05 8.12
CA THR A 29 -22.43 -7.83 7.70
C THR A 29 -21.08 -7.69 8.40
N VAL A 30 -20.05 -7.24 7.67
CA VAL A 30 -18.76 -6.92 8.29
C VAL A 30 -18.93 -5.72 9.22
N ARG A 31 -18.85 -5.96 10.53
CA ARG A 31 -19.12 -4.97 11.60
C ARG A 31 -18.36 -3.67 11.41
N GLU A 32 -17.08 -3.73 11.03
CA GLU A 32 -16.25 -2.55 10.81
C GLU A 32 -16.68 -1.76 9.56
N MET A 33 -17.20 -2.43 8.52
CA MET A 33 -17.74 -1.71 7.37
C MET A 33 -19.03 -0.99 7.75
N GLU A 34 -19.88 -1.63 8.53
CA GLU A 34 -21.12 -1.03 9.02
C GLU A 34 -20.85 0.19 9.91
N ALA A 35 -19.90 0.09 10.84
CA ALA A 35 -19.48 1.20 11.69
C ALA A 35 -18.89 2.36 10.86
N ALA A 36 -18.13 2.07 9.80
CA ALA A 36 -17.59 3.08 8.90
C ALA A 36 -18.69 3.79 8.10
N ILE A 37 -19.65 3.04 7.53
CA ILE A 37 -20.80 3.61 6.81
C ILE A 37 -21.58 4.51 7.74
N ARG A 38 -21.99 4.00 8.91
CA ARG A 38 -22.81 4.73 9.89
C ARG A 38 -22.20 6.07 10.29
N TRP A 39 -20.88 6.12 10.43
CA TRP A 39 -20.15 7.33 10.77
C TRP A 39 -20.01 8.32 9.61
N LEU A 40 -19.91 7.84 8.38
CA LEU A 40 -19.85 8.71 7.20
C LEU A 40 -21.22 9.21 6.75
N THR A 41 -22.28 8.48 7.06
CA THR A 41 -23.66 8.85 6.75
C THR A 41 -24.37 9.50 7.93
N SER A 42 -23.65 9.84 9.01
CA SER A 42 -24.26 10.49 10.18
C SER A 42 -24.63 11.95 9.86
N PRO A 43 -25.65 12.52 10.51
CA PRO A 43 -26.02 13.93 10.31
C PRO A 43 -24.87 14.91 10.57
N GLU A 44 -24.00 14.56 11.53
CA GLU A 44 -22.80 15.32 11.87
C GLU A 44 -21.78 15.27 10.71
N ALA A 45 -21.69 14.14 10.02
CA ALA A 45 -20.81 13.98 8.87
C ALA A 45 -21.22 14.83 7.66
N ALA A 46 -22.50 15.16 7.51
CA ALA A 46 -23.01 16.00 6.41
C ALA A 46 -22.43 17.43 6.44
N HIS A 47 -22.01 17.90 7.61
CA HIS A 47 -21.43 19.23 7.81
C HIS A 47 -19.89 19.20 7.83
N GLU A 48 -19.28 18.02 7.75
CA GLU A 48 -17.84 17.84 7.77
C GLU A 48 -17.26 17.74 6.36
N ILE A 49 -16.11 18.38 6.14
CA ILE A 49 -15.38 18.30 4.87
C ILE A 49 -14.82 16.88 4.71
N LEU A 50 -15.25 16.14 3.68
CA LEU A 50 -14.80 14.77 3.37
C LEU A 50 -13.27 14.64 3.33
N THR A 51 -12.56 15.66 2.84
CA THR A 51 -11.09 15.73 2.84
C THR A 51 -10.51 15.63 4.27
N ARG A 52 -11.17 16.24 5.26
CA ARG A 52 -10.76 16.19 6.68
C ARG A 52 -10.92 14.77 7.24
N LYS A 53 -12.03 14.09 6.94
CA LYS A 53 -12.25 12.69 7.34
C LYS A 53 -11.25 11.76 6.65
N ALA A 54 -10.99 11.95 5.36
CA ALA A 54 -9.99 11.19 4.61
C ALA A 54 -8.57 11.35 5.22
N ARG A 55 -8.23 12.55 5.69
CA ARG A 55 -6.96 12.79 6.40
C ARG A 55 -6.93 12.08 7.76
N GLN A 56 -7.98 12.19 8.57
CA GLN A 56 -8.07 11.48 9.86
C GLN A 56 -7.94 9.96 9.68
N ILE A 57 -8.49 9.42 8.59
CA ILE A 57 -8.34 8.01 8.21
C ILE A 57 -6.88 7.67 7.89
N ARG A 58 -6.13 8.57 7.23
CA ARG A 58 -4.71 8.36 6.89
C ARG A 58 -3.76 8.55 8.09
N GLN A 59 -4.17 9.29 9.12
CA GLN A 59 -3.39 9.54 10.32
C GLN A 59 -3.26 8.28 11.20
N ARG A 60 -2.22 8.23 12.04
CA ARG A 60 -2.05 7.15 13.03
C ARG A 60 -3.23 7.15 14.02
N PRO A 61 -3.66 5.98 14.50
CA PRO A 61 -4.68 5.89 15.54
C PRO A 61 -4.30 6.69 16.78
N THR A 62 -5.24 7.46 17.33
CA THR A 62 -5.08 8.18 18.60
C THR A 62 -6.02 7.62 19.66
N GLU A 63 -5.62 7.73 20.92
CA GLU A 63 -6.49 7.39 22.05
C GLU A 63 -7.72 8.31 22.04
N GLY A 64 -8.91 7.73 22.25
CA GLY A 64 -10.19 8.48 22.20
C GLY A 64 -10.77 8.73 20.80
N GLU A 65 -10.18 8.19 19.72
CA GLU A 65 -10.74 8.38 18.38
C GLU A 65 -12.14 7.75 18.21
N PRO A 66 -13.04 8.37 17.41
CA PRO A 66 -14.37 7.84 17.18
C PRO A 66 -14.34 6.39 16.64
N PRO A 67 -15.23 5.49 17.12
CA PRO A 67 -15.27 4.11 16.65
C PRO A 67 -15.42 3.98 15.13
N GLY A 68 -16.21 4.86 14.52
CA GLY A 68 -16.40 4.91 13.07
C GLY A 68 -15.15 5.31 12.28
N LEU A 69 -14.33 6.21 12.83
CA LEU A 69 -13.04 6.58 12.23
C LEU A 69 -12.06 5.41 12.28
N ARG A 70 -11.98 4.71 13.41
CA ARG A 70 -11.16 3.50 13.59
C ARG A 70 -11.57 2.40 12.61
N ALA A 71 -12.87 2.20 12.46
CA ALA A 71 -13.44 1.21 11.55
C ALA A 71 -13.20 1.58 10.07
N ALA A 72 -13.39 2.86 9.71
CA ALA A 72 -13.08 3.36 8.37
C ALA A 72 -11.59 3.20 8.05
N ARG A 73 -10.69 3.52 8.99
CA ARG A 73 -9.26 3.29 8.84
C ARG A 73 -8.91 1.82 8.68
N ALA A 74 -9.52 0.95 9.48
CA ALA A 74 -9.33 -0.49 9.34
C ALA A 74 -9.71 -0.96 7.92
N GLN A 75 -10.85 -0.52 7.40
CA GLN A 75 -11.37 -0.98 6.10
C GLN A 75 -10.74 -0.32 4.88
N LEU A 76 -10.33 0.95 4.96
CA LEU A 76 -9.84 1.73 3.82
C LEU A 76 -8.31 1.78 3.75
N VAL A 77 -7.63 1.62 4.88
CA VAL A 77 -6.17 1.76 4.97
C VAL A 77 -5.57 0.44 5.40
N HIS A 78 -5.88 -0.05 6.60
CA HIS A 78 -5.16 -1.20 7.16
C HIS A 78 -5.43 -2.52 6.45
N HIS A 79 -6.69 -2.87 6.13
CA HIS A 79 -6.99 -4.11 5.42
C HIS A 79 -6.41 -4.12 4.00
N PRO A 80 -6.57 -3.06 3.19
CA PRO A 80 -5.89 -2.96 1.91
C PRO A 80 -4.37 -3.02 2.06
N LEU A 81 -3.75 -2.29 2.98
CA LEU A 81 -2.29 -2.30 3.18
C LEU A 81 -1.77 -3.64 3.67
N ARG A 82 -2.45 -4.31 4.61
CA ARG A 82 -2.07 -5.64 5.12
C ARG A 82 -2.13 -6.69 4.02
N ASN A 83 -3.14 -6.60 3.15
CA ASN A 83 -3.26 -7.48 1.99
C ASN A 83 -2.26 -7.09 0.88
N LEU A 84 -1.97 -5.81 0.71
CA LEU A 84 -0.99 -5.27 -0.24
C LEU A 84 0.41 -5.72 0.13
N GLU A 85 0.78 -5.58 1.40
CA GLU A 85 2.04 -6.06 1.94
C GLU A 85 2.16 -7.58 1.73
N ALA A 86 1.14 -8.36 2.10
CA ALA A 86 1.15 -9.80 1.86
C ALA A 86 1.23 -10.17 0.36
N GLN A 87 0.56 -9.43 -0.53
CA GLN A 87 0.58 -9.66 -1.98
C GLN A 87 1.89 -9.22 -2.62
N VAL A 88 2.42 -8.05 -2.26
CA VAL A 88 3.74 -7.55 -2.71
C VAL A 88 4.81 -8.52 -2.25
N ARG A 89 4.79 -8.94 -0.98
CA ARG A 89 5.70 -9.97 -0.45
C ARG A 89 5.59 -11.30 -1.19
N ARG A 90 4.39 -11.72 -1.62
CA ARG A 90 4.19 -12.93 -2.44
C ARG A 90 4.74 -12.75 -3.85
N ALA A 91 4.39 -11.66 -4.52
CA ALA A 91 4.80 -11.38 -5.89
C ALA A 91 6.32 -11.20 -5.99
N ASP A 92 6.91 -10.52 -5.01
CA ASP A 92 8.35 -10.34 -4.88
C ASP A 92 9.06 -11.66 -4.57
N ALA A 93 8.51 -12.48 -3.66
CA ALA A 93 8.99 -13.84 -3.45
C ALA A 93 8.94 -14.66 -4.75
N THR A 94 7.80 -14.67 -5.46
CA THR A 94 7.65 -15.37 -6.75
C THR A 94 8.65 -14.87 -7.79
N ARG A 95 8.85 -13.55 -7.91
CA ARG A 95 9.84 -12.95 -8.83
C ARG A 95 11.26 -13.41 -8.53
N ARG A 96 11.60 -13.57 -7.25
CA ARG A 96 12.91 -14.04 -6.78
C ARG A 96 13.03 -15.57 -6.74
N GLY A 97 11.99 -16.31 -7.15
CA GLY A 97 11.91 -17.76 -6.99
C GLY A 97 11.90 -18.23 -5.53
N ALA A 98 11.61 -17.31 -4.59
CA ALA A 98 11.53 -17.55 -3.16
C ALA A 98 10.15 -18.09 -2.77
N SER A 99 10.09 -18.76 -1.62
CA SER A 99 8.81 -19.14 -1.03
C SER A 99 8.01 -17.93 -0.55
N ALA A 100 6.70 -17.96 -0.82
CA ALA A 100 5.75 -17.01 -0.26
C ALA A 100 5.66 -17.07 1.28
N LYS A 101 5.99 -18.21 1.88
CA LYS A 101 5.89 -18.48 3.32
C LYS A 101 7.11 -19.31 3.79
N PRO A 102 8.31 -18.69 3.86
CA PRO A 102 9.54 -19.40 4.25
C PRO A 102 9.45 -19.99 5.66
N ASP A 103 8.69 -19.36 6.55
CA ASP A 103 8.38 -19.85 7.89
C ASP A 103 7.64 -21.20 7.86
N ARG A 104 6.59 -21.28 7.04
CA ARG A 104 5.82 -22.50 6.84
C ARG A 104 6.69 -23.56 6.18
N ASP A 105 7.44 -23.19 5.15
CA ASP A 105 8.27 -24.14 4.42
C ASP A 105 9.36 -24.75 5.31
N LEU A 106 10.01 -23.95 6.16
CA LEU A 106 10.98 -24.45 7.14
C LEU A 106 10.34 -25.37 8.19
N ARG A 107 9.09 -25.10 8.60
CA ARG A 107 8.38 -25.90 9.60
C ARG A 107 7.80 -27.20 9.05
N ASP A 108 7.23 -27.16 7.86
CA ASP A 108 6.37 -28.24 7.36
C ASP A 108 7.06 -29.13 6.32
N SER A 109 8.05 -28.59 5.59
CA SER A 109 8.63 -29.33 4.45
C SER A 109 9.49 -30.52 4.90
N THR A 110 9.42 -31.60 4.13
CA THR A 110 10.20 -32.82 4.34
C THR A 110 11.71 -32.55 4.27
N TRP A 111 12.15 -31.74 3.30
CA TRP A 111 13.56 -31.37 3.12
C TRP A 111 14.14 -30.60 4.32
N ALA A 112 13.32 -29.88 5.08
CA ALA A 112 13.75 -29.09 6.23
C ALA A 112 13.81 -29.93 7.53
N LYS A 113 13.47 -31.23 7.48
CA LYS A 113 13.52 -32.13 8.65
C LYS A 113 14.89 -32.11 9.36
N PRO A 114 16.05 -32.16 8.67
CA PRO A 114 17.35 -32.14 9.34
C PRO A 114 17.62 -30.84 10.11
N LEU A 115 17.14 -29.70 9.60
CA LEU A 115 17.31 -28.39 10.26
C LEU A 115 16.50 -28.27 11.56
N ARG A 116 15.49 -29.13 11.76
CA ARG A 116 14.63 -29.15 12.94
C ARG A 116 15.15 -30.05 14.06
N ALA A 117 16.27 -30.76 13.84
CA ALA A 117 16.83 -31.68 14.83
C ALA A 117 17.30 -30.97 16.11
N ASP A 118 17.89 -29.78 15.96
CA ASP A 118 18.23 -28.89 17.07
C ASP A 118 17.20 -27.77 17.18
N ARG A 119 16.47 -27.75 18.30
CA ARG A 119 15.41 -26.77 18.57
C ARG A 119 15.96 -25.34 18.64
N VAL A 120 17.11 -25.13 19.28
CA VAL A 120 17.72 -23.80 19.43
C VAL A 120 18.15 -23.28 18.06
N ALA A 121 18.92 -24.10 17.33
CA ALA A 121 19.38 -23.76 15.99
C ALA A 121 18.22 -23.43 15.04
N PHE A 122 17.15 -24.22 15.09
CA PHE A 122 15.98 -23.99 14.25
C PHE A 122 15.25 -22.68 14.57
N GLN A 123 15.07 -22.34 15.85
CA GLN A 123 14.40 -21.08 16.23
C GLN A 123 15.23 -19.86 15.82
N LEU A 124 16.55 -19.92 16.01
CA LEU A 124 17.46 -18.86 15.56
C LEU A 124 17.42 -18.70 14.04
N LEU A 125 17.45 -19.80 13.28
CA LEU A 125 17.35 -19.77 11.82
C LEU A 125 16.02 -19.18 11.33
N LEU A 126 14.91 -19.63 11.93
CA LEU A 126 13.57 -19.17 11.58
C LEU A 126 13.40 -17.67 11.85
N ASP A 127 13.88 -17.20 13.01
CA ASP A 127 13.88 -15.77 13.35
C ASP A 127 14.73 -14.96 12.37
N ALA A 128 15.97 -15.39 12.10
CA ALA A 128 16.86 -14.69 11.17
C ALA A 128 16.25 -14.55 9.77
N VAL A 129 15.72 -15.63 9.19
CA VAL A 129 15.05 -15.59 7.87
C VAL A 129 13.83 -14.67 7.90
N THR A 130 13.07 -14.67 9.00
CA THR A 130 11.88 -13.82 9.15
C THR A 130 12.27 -12.34 9.27
N ARG A 131 13.30 -12.00 10.06
CA ARG A 131 13.81 -10.64 10.22
C ARG A 131 14.43 -10.10 8.93
N LEU A 132 15.26 -10.88 8.24
CA LEU A 132 15.82 -10.50 6.93
C LEU A 132 14.70 -10.18 5.94
N ARG A 133 13.65 -10.99 5.91
CA ARG A 133 12.46 -10.72 5.09
C ARG A 133 11.74 -9.42 5.47
N HIS A 134 11.84 -9.01 6.72
CA HIS A 134 11.30 -7.73 7.23
C HIS A 134 12.30 -6.57 7.13
N GLY A 135 13.41 -6.74 6.40
CA GLY A 135 14.37 -5.67 6.12
C GLY A 135 15.49 -5.53 7.14
N ALA A 136 15.68 -6.51 8.03
CA ALA A 136 16.89 -6.55 8.85
C ALA A 136 18.13 -6.67 7.94
N VAL A 137 19.18 -5.95 8.30
CA VAL A 137 20.44 -5.90 7.53
C VAL A 137 21.41 -6.99 7.98
N ASP A 138 21.36 -7.37 9.26
CA ASP A 138 22.25 -8.36 9.86
C ASP A 138 21.45 -9.55 10.43
N PRO A 139 21.67 -10.80 9.93
CA PRO A 139 21.06 -11.98 10.52
C PRO A 139 21.56 -12.25 11.95
N TYR A 140 22.76 -11.77 12.30
CA TYR A 140 23.42 -11.99 13.59
C TYR A 140 23.04 -10.96 14.67
N ASP A 141 22.16 -10.00 14.35
CA ASP A 141 21.51 -9.11 15.31
C ASP A 141 20.32 -9.82 15.98
N ILE A 142 20.64 -10.77 16.87
CA ILE A 142 19.66 -11.66 17.51
C ILE A 142 18.97 -10.91 18.67
N PRO A 143 17.63 -10.81 18.71
CA PRO A 143 16.94 -10.12 19.79
C PRO A 143 17.21 -10.74 21.17
N LEU A 144 17.47 -9.91 22.19
CA LEU A 144 17.70 -10.35 23.57
C LEU A 144 16.54 -11.19 24.12
N VAL A 145 15.30 -10.85 23.77
CA VAL A 145 14.11 -11.62 24.19
C VAL A 145 14.16 -13.07 23.68
N LEU A 146 14.64 -13.27 22.45
CA LEU A 146 14.80 -14.61 21.88
C LEU A 146 15.92 -15.37 22.60
N LEU A 147 17.07 -14.73 22.83
CA LEU A 147 18.19 -15.32 23.57
C LEU A 147 17.77 -15.77 24.97
N ASN A 148 17.07 -14.91 25.71
CA ASN A 148 16.55 -15.21 27.04
C ASN A 148 15.56 -16.38 27.02
N SER A 149 14.66 -16.42 26.02
CA SER A 149 13.68 -17.51 25.89
C SER A 149 14.32 -18.87 25.54
N LEU A 150 15.48 -18.85 24.88
CA LEU A 150 16.23 -20.04 24.51
C LEU A 150 17.27 -20.44 25.57
N GLY A 151 17.58 -19.56 26.52
CA GLY A 151 18.60 -19.77 27.54
C GLY A 151 20.01 -19.85 26.96
N VAL A 152 20.32 -19.04 25.95
CA VAL A 152 21.63 -19.07 25.25
C VAL A 152 22.22 -17.67 25.15
N ASP A 153 23.51 -17.55 25.42
CA ASP A 153 24.26 -16.30 25.26
C ASP A 153 24.44 -15.90 23.79
N LEU A 154 24.66 -14.61 23.54
CA LEU A 154 24.77 -14.06 22.19
C LEU A 154 25.89 -14.70 21.35
N LEU A 155 27.08 -14.91 21.92
CA LEU A 155 28.23 -15.47 21.18
C LEU A 155 28.01 -16.93 20.74
N PRO A 156 27.60 -17.85 21.64
CA PRO A 156 27.14 -19.19 21.24
C PRO A 156 26.00 -19.15 20.23
N ALA A 157 24.98 -18.31 20.44
CA ALA A 157 23.83 -18.23 19.54
C ALA A 157 24.23 -17.80 18.11
N ARG A 158 25.16 -16.85 17.96
CA ARG A 158 25.71 -16.46 16.65
C ARG A 158 26.42 -17.61 15.95
N ARG A 159 27.16 -18.44 16.69
CA ARG A 159 27.85 -19.62 16.15
C ARG A 159 26.85 -20.67 15.66
N ILE A 160 25.87 -21.00 16.51
CA ILE A 160 24.78 -21.94 16.18
C ILE A 160 24.00 -21.45 14.96
N LEU A 161 23.68 -20.16 14.90
CA LEU A 161 22.98 -19.57 13.76
C LEU A 161 23.81 -19.65 12.48
N ARG A 162 25.12 -19.41 12.54
CA ARG A 162 26.02 -19.56 11.39
C ARG A 162 26.00 -20.98 10.86
N GLU A 163 26.16 -21.97 11.72
CA GLU A 163 26.10 -23.39 11.36
C GLU A 163 24.74 -23.78 10.77
N ALA A 164 23.63 -23.27 11.34
CA ALA A 164 22.29 -23.50 10.81
C ALA A 164 22.09 -22.86 9.41
N LEU A 165 22.63 -21.66 9.17
CA LEU A 165 22.62 -21.00 7.88
C LEU A 165 23.47 -21.76 6.84
N ASP A 166 24.62 -22.31 7.24
CA ASP A 166 25.45 -23.16 6.39
C ASP A 166 24.77 -24.50 6.06
N GLY A 167 24.08 -25.09 7.04
CA GLY A 167 23.21 -26.25 6.84
C GLY A 167 22.10 -25.96 5.84
N LEU A 168 21.41 -24.82 5.97
CA LEU A 168 20.38 -24.38 5.02
C LEU A 168 20.96 -24.16 3.61
N ARG A 169 22.13 -23.53 3.52
CA ARG A 169 22.85 -23.29 2.27
C ARG A 169 23.17 -24.59 1.54
N THR A 170 23.59 -25.61 2.28
CA THR A 170 23.93 -26.94 1.74
C THR A 170 22.69 -27.73 1.33
N LEU A 171 21.68 -27.79 2.20
CA LEU A 171 20.47 -28.58 1.98
C LEU A 171 19.56 -28.01 0.89
N ARG A 172 19.43 -26.68 0.83
CA ARG A 172 18.55 -26.02 -0.14
C ARG A 172 19.16 -24.69 -0.63
N PRO A 173 20.19 -24.75 -1.50
CA PRO A 173 20.92 -23.55 -1.96
C PRO A 173 20.02 -22.49 -2.59
N ALA A 174 19.01 -22.90 -3.36
CA ALA A 174 18.06 -21.98 -3.98
C ALA A 174 17.22 -21.21 -2.95
N PHE A 175 16.75 -21.90 -1.89
CA PHE A 175 15.98 -21.26 -0.82
C PHE A 175 16.86 -20.30 -0.01
N TYR A 176 18.09 -20.70 0.30
CA TYR A 176 19.07 -19.86 0.98
C TYR A 176 19.34 -18.58 0.18
N ARG A 177 19.64 -18.68 -1.12
CA ARG A 177 19.87 -17.50 -1.96
C ARG A 177 18.69 -16.54 -1.97
N ALA A 178 17.49 -17.08 -2.10
CA ALA A 178 16.28 -16.28 -2.25
C ALA A 178 15.84 -15.59 -0.93
N ASN A 179 16.16 -16.18 0.23
CA ASN A 179 15.69 -15.70 1.54
C ASN A 179 16.78 -15.10 2.43
N VAL A 180 18.06 -15.30 2.12
CA VAL A 180 19.19 -14.79 2.91
C VAL A 180 20.02 -13.82 2.08
N THR A 181 20.73 -14.31 1.05
CA THR A 181 21.67 -13.45 0.30
C THR A 181 20.98 -12.31 -0.44
N GLY A 182 19.75 -12.51 -0.90
CA GLY A 182 18.97 -11.48 -1.59
C GLY A 182 18.63 -10.24 -0.73
N TYR A 183 18.80 -10.30 0.59
CA TYR A 183 18.54 -9.19 1.51
C TYR A 183 19.81 -8.52 2.05
N LEU A 184 20.96 -9.20 1.98
CA LEU A 184 22.23 -8.69 2.50
C LEU A 184 22.93 -7.69 1.56
N GLY A 185 22.33 -7.36 0.41
CA GLY A 185 22.96 -6.57 -0.65
C GLY A 185 22.09 -5.49 -1.31
N GLN A 186 20.99 -5.07 -0.69
CA GLN A 186 20.17 -3.96 -1.21
C GLN A 186 20.08 -2.81 -0.19
N GLU A 187 20.60 -1.65 -0.56
CA GLU A 187 20.37 -0.38 0.15
C GLU A 187 18.86 -0.08 0.19
N LEU A 188 18.30 0.02 1.39
CA LEU A 188 16.93 0.46 1.64
C LEU A 188 16.92 1.96 1.94
N PRO A 189 15.91 2.71 1.48
CA PRO A 189 15.76 4.13 1.79
C PRO A 189 15.29 4.32 3.25
N PRO A 190 15.61 5.47 3.88
CA PRO A 190 15.31 5.70 5.29
C PRO A 190 13.80 5.87 5.53
N ALA A 191 13.31 5.26 6.61
CA ALA A 191 11.94 5.42 7.09
C ALA A 191 11.84 6.65 8.00
N SER A 192 11.01 7.63 7.63
CA SER A 192 10.73 8.82 8.42
C SER A 192 9.63 8.60 9.47
N THR A 193 9.80 9.35 10.55
CA THR A 193 9.20 9.29 11.89
C THR A 193 7.93 10.17 12.04
N SER A 194 7.07 9.79 13.00
CA SER A 194 6.44 10.63 14.05
C SER A 194 5.54 11.87 13.78
N LEU A 195 4.31 11.79 14.34
CA LEU A 195 3.50 12.77 15.12
C LEU A 195 2.93 14.09 14.53
N ALA A 196 1.74 14.44 15.06
CA ALA A 196 0.91 15.64 14.98
C ALA A 196 1.32 16.78 14.03
N GLN A 197 0.41 17.09 13.09
CA GLN A 197 0.62 18.15 12.12
C GLN A 197 0.63 19.53 12.79
N SER A 198 1.71 20.27 12.59
CA SER A 198 1.82 21.66 13.01
C SER A 198 0.88 22.56 12.18
N PRO A 199 0.54 23.76 12.66
CA PRO A 199 -0.16 24.78 11.85
C PRO A 199 0.57 25.10 10.53
N GLU A 200 1.89 24.97 10.50
CA GLU A 200 2.72 25.17 9.31
C GLU A 200 2.49 24.05 8.27
N GLU A 201 2.34 22.80 8.71
CA GLU A 201 1.97 21.70 7.82
C GLU A 201 0.58 21.89 7.21
N LEU A 202 -0.38 22.45 7.96
CA LEU A 202 -1.71 22.78 7.42
C LEU A 202 -1.65 23.84 6.31
N LEU A 203 -0.76 24.84 6.44
CA LEU A 203 -0.53 25.85 5.41
C LEU A 203 0.12 25.23 4.17
N LEU A 204 1.17 24.42 4.36
CA LEU A 204 1.82 23.68 3.28
C LEU A 204 0.84 22.77 2.53
N ASP A 205 -0.02 22.06 3.26
CA ASP A 205 -1.06 21.21 2.68
C ASP A 205 -2.06 21.99 1.81
N GLN A 206 -2.43 23.20 2.23
CA GLN A 206 -3.34 24.07 1.48
C GLN A 206 -2.65 24.62 0.22
N GLU A 207 -1.38 25.00 0.34
CA GLU A 207 -0.56 25.43 -0.80
C GLU A 207 -0.38 24.30 -1.82
N GLU A 208 -0.14 23.06 -1.37
CA GLU A 208 -0.07 21.87 -2.22
C GLU A 208 -1.39 21.59 -2.94
N LYS A 209 -2.52 21.69 -2.23
CA LYS A 209 -3.85 21.54 -2.81
C LYS A 209 -4.14 22.60 -3.87
N ASP A 210 -3.82 23.85 -3.60
CA ASP A 210 -4.03 24.95 -4.55
C ASP A 210 -3.07 24.87 -5.73
N ALA A 211 -1.83 24.44 -5.51
CA ALA A 211 -0.89 24.12 -6.58
C ALA A 211 -1.42 22.99 -7.47
N ALA A 212 -1.89 21.88 -6.89
CA ALA A 212 -2.47 20.77 -7.64
C ALA A 212 -3.70 21.20 -8.43
N ARG A 213 -4.59 22.01 -7.86
CA ARG A 213 -5.76 22.57 -8.56
C ARG A 213 -5.36 23.47 -9.71
N ARG A 214 -4.34 24.32 -9.54
CA ARG A 214 -3.79 25.13 -10.65
C ARG A 214 -3.24 24.24 -11.76
N THR A 215 -2.46 23.22 -11.44
CA THR A 215 -1.92 22.29 -12.44
C THR A 215 -3.02 21.53 -13.17
N VAL A 216 -4.02 20.99 -12.46
CA VAL A 216 -5.18 20.34 -13.10
C VAL A 216 -5.96 21.33 -13.95
N GLY A 217 -6.17 22.55 -13.45
CA GLY A 217 -6.80 23.64 -14.19
C GLY A 217 -6.06 23.95 -15.49
N GLN A 218 -4.73 24.00 -15.47
CA GLN A 218 -3.89 24.18 -16.66
C GLN A 218 -4.00 23.00 -17.64
N LEU A 219 -3.98 21.76 -17.13
CA LEU A 219 -4.19 20.57 -17.96
C LEU A 219 -5.56 20.55 -18.65
N LEU A 220 -6.59 21.07 -17.96
CA LEU A 220 -7.96 21.16 -18.47
C LEU A 220 -8.20 22.38 -19.37
N ALA A 221 -7.56 23.51 -19.09
CA ALA A 221 -7.61 24.72 -19.90
C ALA A 221 -6.81 24.54 -21.19
N GLY A 222 -5.73 23.76 -21.13
CA GLY A 222 -4.76 23.52 -22.19
C GLY A 222 -4.05 24.82 -22.53
N ASP A 223 -2.73 24.86 -22.37
CA ASP A 223 -1.97 26.06 -22.72
C ASP A 223 -2.34 26.55 -24.12
N ALA A 224 -2.72 27.83 -24.17
CA ALA A 224 -3.49 28.49 -25.21
C ALA A 224 -2.86 28.52 -26.62
N GLY A 225 -1.78 27.78 -26.86
CA GLY A 225 -1.09 27.67 -28.15
C GLY A 225 -1.23 26.31 -28.84
N VAL A 226 -1.63 25.23 -28.16
CA VAL A 226 -1.60 23.86 -28.72
C VAL A 226 -2.95 23.18 -28.50
N ARG A 227 -3.91 23.47 -29.38
CA ARG A 227 -5.29 22.94 -29.35
C ARG A 227 -5.40 21.40 -29.34
N THR A 228 -4.31 20.67 -29.60
CA THR A 228 -4.27 19.20 -29.58
C THR A 228 -4.02 18.59 -28.20
N ALA A 229 -3.50 19.36 -27.21
CA ALA A 229 -3.21 18.84 -25.88
C ALA A 229 -4.43 18.85 -24.95
N THR A 230 -5.26 19.90 -25.00
CA THR A 230 -6.43 20.09 -24.13
C THR A 230 -7.46 18.96 -24.25
N ALA A 231 -7.68 18.49 -25.48
CA ALA A 231 -8.63 17.42 -25.78
C ALA A 231 -8.19 16.05 -25.22
N ARG A 232 -6.90 15.87 -24.88
CA ARG A 232 -6.34 14.57 -24.47
C ARG A 232 -6.45 14.31 -22.97
N TYR A 233 -6.29 15.34 -22.13
CA TYR A 233 -6.29 15.15 -20.66
C TYR A 233 -7.69 15.04 -20.06
N ARG A 234 -8.70 15.74 -20.60
CA ARG A 234 -10.06 15.72 -20.06
C ARG A 234 -10.68 14.30 -20.07
N PRO A 235 -10.61 13.51 -21.16
CA PRO A 235 -11.07 12.12 -21.16
C PRO A 235 -10.33 11.26 -20.14
N LEU A 236 -9.01 11.43 -19.99
CA LEU A 236 -8.21 10.70 -19.01
C LEU A 236 -8.62 11.03 -17.57
N LEU A 237 -8.73 12.32 -17.23
CA LEU A 237 -9.15 12.78 -15.91
C LEU A 237 -10.58 12.36 -15.61
N ALA A 238 -11.49 12.44 -16.58
CA ALA A 238 -12.86 11.93 -16.43
C ALA A 238 -12.89 10.43 -16.18
N ARG A 239 -11.98 9.66 -16.80
CA ARG A 239 -11.87 8.21 -16.61
C ARG A 239 -11.30 7.84 -15.24
N ILE A 240 -10.32 8.61 -14.75
CA ILE A 240 -9.77 8.48 -13.39
C ILE A 240 -10.83 8.83 -12.35
N CYS A 241 -11.65 9.85 -12.62
CA CYS A 241 -12.71 10.33 -11.71
C CYS A 241 -14.07 9.65 -11.92
N ALA A 242 -14.16 8.62 -12.77
CA ALA A 242 -15.40 7.93 -13.07
C ALA A 242 -15.92 7.18 -11.84
N ASP A 243 -17.23 6.91 -11.81
CA ASP A 243 -17.85 6.19 -10.70
C ASP A 243 -17.27 4.78 -10.52
N ALA A 244 -16.90 4.16 -11.64
CA ALA A 244 -16.17 2.91 -11.73
C ALA A 244 -14.88 3.16 -12.56
N PRO A 245 -13.77 3.57 -11.92
CA PRO A 245 -12.52 3.80 -12.64
C PRO A 245 -11.96 2.47 -13.18
N PRO A 246 -11.27 2.50 -14.34
CA PRO A 246 -10.64 1.31 -14.92
C PRO A 246 -9.55 0.77 -13.99
N ASN A 247 -9.23 -0.51 -14.10
CA ASN A 247 -8.09 -1.05 -13.36
C ASN A 247 -6.77 -0.45 -13.87
N GLY A 248 -5.68 -0.59 -13.10
CA GLY A 248 -4.40 0.02 -13.44
C GLY A 248 -3.84 -0.45 -14.77
N ALA A 249 -4.03 -1.72 -15.13
CA ALA A 249 -3.56 -2.27 -16.40
C ALA A 249 -4.35 -1.71 -17.60
N GLU A 250 -5.67 -1.59 -17.48
CA GLU A 250 -6.53 -0.95 -18.48
C GLU A 250 -6.19 0.53 -18.65
N LEU A 251 -5.95 1.24 -17.55
CA LEU A 251 -5.57 2.65 -17.58
C LEU A 251 -4.20 2.85 -18.26
N VAL A 252 -3.21 2.04 -17.89
CA VAL A 252 -1.86 2.08 -18.50
C VAL A 252 -1.93 1.72 -19.98
N HIS A 253 -2.67 0.66 -20.35
CA HIS A 253 -2.83 0.27 -21.74
C HIS A 253 -3.49 1.38 -22.57
N TRP A 254 -4.54 1.99 -22.03
CA TRP A 254 -5.20 3.11 -22.69
C TRP A 254 -4.28 4.32 -22.82
N ILE A 255 -3.53 4.70 -21.79
CA ILE A 255 -2.57 5.81 -21.85
C ILE A 255 -1.48 5.51 -22.89
N THR A 256 -0.97 4.28 -22.96
CA THR A 256 0.00 3.87 -23.97
C THR A 256 -0.56 4.07 -25.39
N ASN A 257 -1.80 3.66 -25.62
CA ASN A 257 -2.44 3.79 -26.94
C ASN A 257 -2.76 5.25 -27.29
N GLU A 258 -3.32 6.00 -26.34
CA GLU A 258 -3.81 7.36 -26.57
C GLU A 258 -2.66 8.38 -26.68
N TYR A 259 -1.59 8.19 -25.90
CA TYR A 259 -0.45 9.13 -25.84
C TYR A 259 0.78 8.64 -26.60
N GLY A 260 0.78 7.40 -27.11
CA GLY A 260 1.91 6.84 -27.86
C GLY A 260 3.18 6.66 -27.01
N ILE A 261 3.03 6.45 -25.70
CA ILE A 261 4.16 6.33 -24.76
C ILE A 261 4.35 4.89 -24.27
N THR A 262 5.58 4.55 -23.87
CA THR A 262 5.90 3.21 -23.38
C THR A 262 5.09 2.85 -22.14
N PRO A 263 4.81 1.54 -21.88
CA PRO A 263 4.05 1.12 -20.69
C PRO A 263 4.63 1.62 -19.37
N THR A 264 5.96 1.66 -19.27
CA THR A 264 6.66 2.19 -18.08
C THR A 264 6.45 3.69 -17.91
N ALA A 265 6.45 4.46 -19.00
CA ALA A 265 6.16 5.89 -18.97
C ALA A 265 4.67 6.14 -18.64
N ALA A 266 3.77 5.33 -19.20
CA ALA A 266 2.34 5.38 -18.91
C ALA A 266 2.02 5.06 -17.44
N ASP A 267 2.68 4.09 -16.81
CA ASP A 267 2.53 3.81 -15.38
C ASP A 267 2.98 4.99 -14.51
N ARG A 268 4.15 5.58 -14.80
CA ARG A 268 4.64 6.77 -14.07
C ARG A 268 3.68 7.95 -14.23
N PHE A 269 3.20 8.17 -15.45
CA PHE A 269 2.28 9.24 -15.79
C PHE A 269 0.91 9.06 -15.11
N ALA A 270 0.36 7.85 -15.12
CA ALA A 270 -0.89 7.51 -14.43
C ALA A 270 -0.78 7.77 -12.93
N ARG A 271 0.33 7.35 -12.30
CA ARG A 271 0.56 7.58 -10.87
C ARG A 271 0.65 9.06 -10.53
N HIS A 272 1.36 9.83 -11.36
CA HIS A 272 1.48 11.27 -11.19
C HIS A 272 0.11 11.94 -11.27
N LEU A 273 -0.70 11.61 -12.29
CA LEU A 273 -2.05 12.18 -12.44
C LEU A 273 -3.00 11.76 -11.32
N ILE A 274 -2.98 10.50 -10.89
CA ILE A 274 -3.80 10.03 -9.76
C ILE A 274 -3.44 10.78 -8.48
N HIS A 275 -2.15 10.98 -8.24
CA HIS A 275 -1.68 11.76 -7.10
C HIS A 275 -2.14 13.21 -7.18
N LEU A 276 -2.00 13.84 -8.35
CA LEU A 276 -2.43 15.21 -8.60
C LEU A 276 -3.95 15.38 -8.40
N VAL A 277 -4.75 14.46 -8.91
CA VAL A 277 -6.22 14.43 -8.74
C VAL A 277 -6.59 14.26 -7.26
N ALA A 278 -5.88 13.39 -6.54
CA ALA A 278 -6.11 13.18 -5.11
C ALA A 278 -5.77 14.41 -4.27
N LEU A 279 -4.71 15.16 -4.63
CA LEU A 279 -4.37 16.44 -4.00
C LEU A 279 -5.38 17.53 -4.33
N ALA A 280 -5.81 17.61 -5.60
CA ALA A 280 -6.72 18.66 -6.10
C ALA A 280 -8.18 18.52 -5.64
N ASP A 281 -8.53 17.37 -5.04
CA ASP A 281 -9.89 16.94 -4.67
C ASP A 281 -10.66 16.32 -5.85
N LEU A 282 -10.99 15.03 -5.76
CA LEU A 282 -11.59 14.23 -6.83
C LEU A 282 -12.92 14.83 -7.31
N ASP A 283 -13.77 15.26 -6.38
CA ASP A 283 -15.09 15.82 -6.70
C ASP A 283 -14.96 17.16 -7.44
N TRP A 284 -13.96 17.95 -7.03
CA TRP A 284 -13.60 19.17 -7.73
C TRP A 284 -13.14 18.84 -9.16
N VAL A 285 -12.20 17.91 -9.37
CA VAL A 285 -11.74 17.54 -10.72
C VAL A 285 -12.89 16.97 -11.58
N ALA A 286 -13.74 16.12 -11.00
CA ALA A 286 -14.91 15.56 -11.69
C ALA A 286 -15.91 16.65 -12.10
N SER A 287 -16.10 17.70 -11.28
CA SER A 287 -16.90 18.87 -11.66
C SER A 287 -16.30 19.64 -12.84
N GLN A 288 -14.97 19.86 -12.83
CA GLN A 288 -14.27 20.59 -13.89
C GLN A 288 -14.24 19.84 -15.23
N CYS A 289 -14.32 18.50 -15.19
CA CYS A 289 -14.45 17.69 -16.39
C CYS A 289 -15.86 17.77 -17.01
N ARG A 290 -16.89 18.06 -16.20
CA ARG A 290 -18.30 18.16 -16.63
C ARG A 290 -18.66 19.55 -17.14
N THR A 291 -18.00 20.60 -16.68
CA THR A 291 -18.15 21.95 -17.22
C THR A 291 -17.49 22.03 -18.60
N THR A 292 -18.29 21.86 -19.64
CA THR A 292 -17.94 22.31 -20.99
C THR A 292 -17.68 23.81 -20.92
N PRO A 293 -16.56 24.35 -21.45
CA PRO A 293 -16.37 25.79 -21.49
C PRO A 293 -17.49 26.39 -22.35
N HIS A 294 -18.46 27.04 -21.71
CA HIS A 294 -19.43 27.88 -22.39
C HIS A 294 -18.63 29.03 -22.99
N ARG A 295 -18.36 28.96 -24.29
CA ARG A 295 -17.84 30.12 -25.02
C ARG A 295 -19.00 31.10 -25.15
N SER A 296 -19.01 32.12 -24.30
CA SER A 296 -19.60 33.40 -24.67
C SER A 296 -18.84 33.88 -25.91
N GLN A 297 -19.54 33.97 -27.04
CA GLN A 297 -19.05 34.68 -28.22
C GLN A 297 -19.00 36.18 -27.93
#